data_AF-A0A562ZN78-F1
#
_entry.id   AF-A0A562ZN78-F1
#
_cell.length_a   1.000
_cell.length_b   1.000
_cell.length_c   1.000
_cell.angle_alpha   90.00
_cell.angle_beta   90.00
_cell.angle_gamma   90.00
#
_symmetry.space_group_name_H-M   'P 1'
#
loop_
_entity.id
_entity.type
_entity.pdbx_description
1 polymer ?
#
loop_
_entity_poly.entity_id
_entity_poly.type
_entity_poly.pdbx_seq_one_letter_code
_entity_poly.pdbx_strand_id
1 'polypeptide(L)'
;MKATHAHVKSISAVRPPELPAGPLSPSFVLEAQARLSWMTAKQLPHLAQLREAMEQRSAAWQGAALERALSDHLAAVAALRFELLISPGLRAGPLDRDEAAFRLQVAVVSSCTESTWAETKRFLECSGHSDEAADTFSDFILEVRSVQRGVAELLPQLEQLMQELQAREAAAGSEIGRQALAELRLKAATVMERLQQLRVLHDAGYQVQKIGYRLGDESAACRGTLRKLGQALSHGLLERLRGLIALEHFAPGEEMRAAQQARSELQVQLAEAIDQVTRLQEGQRALANALAGMGALLAVAASGSVWPSREP
;
A
#
# COMPACT_ATOMS: atom_id res chain seq x y z
N MET A 1 9.67 -18.81 -18.92
CA MET A 1 8.50 -18.31 -19.68
C MET A 1 8.62 -16.79 -19.75
N LYS A 2 8.80 -16.20 -20.95
CA LYS A 2 8.85 -14.75 -21.12
C LYS A 2 7.42 -14.22 -21.09
N ALA A 3 7.05 -13.52 -20.01
CA ALA A 3 5.80 -12.77 -19.98
C ALA A 3 5.93 -11.57 -20.93
N THR A 4 5.06 -11.52 -21.93
CA THR A 4 4.85 -10.38 -22.81
C THR A 4 4.25 -9.24 -21.99
N HIS A 5 5.08 -8.37 -21.45
CA HIS A 5 4.64 -7.19 -20.71
C HIS A 5 4.15 -6.12 -21.69
N ALA A 6 2.84 -5.94 -21.75
CA ALA A 6 2.22 -4.83 -22.44
C ALA A 6 2.56 -3.54 -21.67
N HIS A 7 3.42 -2.70 -22.25
CA HIS A 7 3.53 -1.30 -21.84
C HIS A 7 2.14 -0.68 -21.92
N VAL A 8 1.54 -0.39 -20.76
CA VAL A 8 0.31 0.39 -20.67
C VAL A 8 0.67 1.80 -21.12
N LYS A 9 0.49 2.10 -22.41
CA LYS A 9 0.73 3.45 -22.95
C LYS A 9 -0.20 4.43 -22.24
N SER A 10 0.37 5.38 -21.51
CA SER A 10 -0.36 6.48 -20.89
C SER A 10 -1.26 7.18 -21.92
N ILE A 11 -2.53 7.36 -21.57
CA ILE A 11 -3.50 8.11 -22.38
C ILE A 11 -3.19 9.62 -22.41
N SER A 12 -2.16 10.08 -21.67
CA SER A 12 -1.67 11.47 -21.70
C SER A 12 -1.32 11.99 -23.11
N ALA A 13 -1.23 11.13 -24.13
CA ALA A 13 -1.03 11.51 -25.53
C ALA A 13 -2.32 11.94 -26.27
N VAL A 14 -3.53 11.67 -25.76
CA VAL A 14 -4.80 12.07 -26.37
C VAL A 14 -5.37 13.26 -25.60
N ARG A 15 -5.34 14.45 -26.21
CA ARG A 15 -5.86 15.67 -25.56
C ARG A 15 -7.39 15.60 -25.39
N PRO A 16 -7.93 15.99 -24.23
CA PRO A 16 -9.36 16.24 -24.08
C PRO A 16 -9.80 17.38 -25.00
N PRO A 17 -11.08 17.45 -25.38
CA PRO A 17 -11.61 18.60 -26.10
C PRO A 17 -11.40 19.90 -25.32
N GLU A 18 -10.89 20.93 -26.01
CA GLU A 18 -10.60 22.26 -25.45
C GLU A 18 -11.90 23.03 -25.20
N LEU A 19 -11.95 23.78 -24.08
CA LEU A 19 -13.07 24.67 -23.77
C LEU A 19 -12.85 26.03 -24.47
N PRO A 20 -13.89 26.68 -25.01
CA PRO A 20 -13.78 28.00 -25.62
C PRO A 20 -13.52 29.08 -24.56
N ALA A 21 -12.70 30.07 -24.91
CA ALA A 21 -12.36 31.21 -24.05
C ALA A 21 -13.46 32.31 -24.02
N GLY A 22 -14.74 31.96 -24.16
CA GLY A 22 -15.86 32.89 -24.35
C GLY A 22 -16.87 32.93 -23.18
N PRO A 23 -17.86 33.85 -23.22
CA PRO A 23 -18.89 33.95 -22.17
C PRO A 23 -19.72 32.66 -22.06
N LEU A 24 -20.20 32.36 -20.85
CA LEU A 24 -21.02 31.18 -20.54
C LEU A 24 -22.24 31.13 -21.48
N SER A 25 -22.22 30.14 -22.36
CA SER A 25 -23.16 29.98 -23.46
C SER A 25 -23.90 28.64 -23.31
N PRO A 26 -25.12 28.48 -23.86
CA PRO A 26 -25.79 27.18 -23.94
C PRO A 26 -24.91 26.07 -24.57
N SER A 27 -23.94 26.43 -25.41
CA SER A 27 -22.94 25.49 -25.97
C SER A 27 -22.03 24.89 -24.91
N PHE A 28 -21.78 25.61 -23.80
CA PHE A 28 -20.94 25.14 -22.70
C PHE A 28 -21.48 23.85 -22.08
N VAL A 29 -22.80 23.69 -21.94
CA VAL A 29 -23.40 22.45 -21.40
C VAL A 29 -23.08 21.26 -22.32
N LEU A 30 -23.15 21.46 -23.64
CA LEU A 30 -22.85 20.42 -24.62
C LEU A 30 -21.36 20.07 -24.63
N GLU A 31 -20.49 21.07 -24.51
CA GLU A 31 -19.04 20.89 -24.47
C GLU A 31 -18.58 20.22 -23.16
N ALA A 32 -19.12 20.64 -22.01
CA ALA A 32 -18.91 19.99 -20.73
C ALA A 32 -19.40 18.54 -20.76
N GLN A 33 -20.56 18.28 -21.36
CA GLN A 33 -21.07 16.92 -21.57
C GLN A 33 -20.16 16.10 -22.50
N ALA A 34 -19.63 16.67 -23.58
CA ALA A 34 -18.70 15.99 -24.49
C ALA A 34 -17.38 15.65 -23.78
N ARG A 35 -16.86 16.58 -22.96
CA ARG A 35 -15.65 16.36 -22.17
C ARG A 35 -15.85 15.29 -21.10
N LEU A 36 -16.95 15.32 -20.36
CA LEU A 36 -17.32 14.25 -19.43
C LEU A 36 -17.44 12.90 -20.14
N SER A 37 -18.10 12.85 -21.31
CA SER A 37 -18.24 11.62 -22.08
C SER A 37 -16.88 11.06 -22.51
N TRP A 38 -15.93 11.93 -22.88
CA TRP A 38 -14.56 11.54 -23.18
C TRP A 38 -13.84 10.98 -21.94
N MET A 39 -13.95 11.65 -20.78
CA MET A 39 -13.35 11.18 -19.52
C MET A 39 -13.91 9.80 -19.15
N THR A 40 -15.22 9.62 -19.22
CA THR A 40 -15.90 8.34 -18.93
C THR A 40 -15.50 7.24 -19.92
N ALA A 41 -15.34 7.56 -21.20
CA ALA A 41 -15.04 6.57 -22.24
C ALA A 41 -13.55 6.20 -22.35
N LYS A 42 -12.63 7.09 -21.93
CA LYS A 42 -11.18 6.93 -22.12
C LYS A 42 -10.41 6.88 -20.82
N GLN A 43 -10.62 7.83 -19.92
CA GLN A 43 -9.84 7.95 -18.68
C GLN A 43 -10.29 6.94 -17.62
N LEU A 44 -11.59 6.81 -17.37
CA LEU A 44 -12.08 5.89 -16.33
C LEU A 44 -11.72 4.41 -16.60
N PRO A 45 -11.82 3.89 -17.83
CA PRO A 45 -11.38 2.51 -18.12
C PRO A 45 -9.88 2.33 -17.92
N HIS A 46 -9.06 3.34 -18.26
CA HIS A 46 -7.62 3.29 -18.04
C HIS A 46 -7.28 3.32 -16.55
N LEU A 47 -7.95 4.17 -15.78
CA LEU A 47 -7.80 4.22 -14.34
C LEU A 47 -8.21 2.89 -13.67
N ALA A 48 -9.25 2.22 -14.20
CA ALA A 48 -9.64 0.87 -13.76
C ALA A 48 -8.56 -0.17 -14.06
N GLN A 49 -7.93 -0.12 -15.23
CA GLN A 49 -6.80 -1.00 -15.59
C GLN A 49 -5.59 -0.78 -14.68
N LEU A 50 -5.23 0.48 -14.40
CA LEU A 50 -4.12 0.82 -13.51
C LEU A 50 -4.39 0.33 -12.08
N ARG A 51 -5.63 0.50 -11.59
CA ARG A 51 -6.07 -0.05 -10.30
C ARG A 51 -5.93 -1.57 -10.24
N GLU A 52 -6.40 -2.30 -11.25
CA GLU A 52 -6.28 -3.76 -11.31
C GLU A 52 -4.82 -4.22 -11.33
N ALA A 53 -3.98 -3.53 -12.10
CA ALA A 53 -2.54 -3.80 -12.12
C ALA A 53 -1.90 -3.57 -10.74
N MET A 54 -2.30 -2.51 -10.02
CA MET A 54 -1.86 -2.27 -8.65
C MET A 54 -2.33 -3.36 -7.68
N GLU A 55 -3.60 -3.78 -7.76
CA GLU A 55 -4.14 -4.86 -6.92
C GLU A 55 -3.37 -6.16 -7.10
N GLN A 56 -3.13 -6.58 -8.36
CA GLN A 56 -2.36 -7.78 -8.67
C GLN A 56 -0.93 -7.71 -8.12
N ARG A 57 -0.28 -6.55 -8.24
CA ARG A 57 1.10 -6.35 -7.76
C ARG A 57 1.19 -6.27 -6.24
N SER A 58 0.18 -5.70 -5.57
CA SER A 58 0.10 -5.68 -4.11
C SER A 58 -0.08 -7.08 -3.51
N ALA A 59 -0.81 -7.97 -4.18
CA ALA A 59 -1.05 -9.34 -3.74
C ALA A 59 0.21 -10.24 -3.81
N ALA A 60 1.21 -9.86 -4.61
CA ALA A 60 2.47 -10.59 -4.74
C ALA A 60 3.38 -10.44 -3.50
N TRP A 61 3.13 -9.44 -2.63
CA TRP A 61 3.95 -9.18 -1.45
C TRP A 61 3.36 -9.88 -0.21
N GLN A 62 3.64 -11.16 -0.04
CA GLN A 62 3.14 -11.93 1.11
C GLN A 62 4.16 -11.94 2.27
N GLY A 63 4.00 -10.99 3.21
CA GLY A 63 4.84 -10.89 4.41
C GLY A 63 4.56 -11.92 5.51
N ALA A 64 3.47 -12.69 5.43
CA ALA A 64 3.01 -13.56 6.51
C ALA A 64 3.99 -14.70 6.87
N ALA A 65 4.69 -15.25 5.88
CA ALA A 65 5.68 -16.29 6.14
C ALA A 65 6.92 -15.73 6.85
N LEU A 66 7.34 -14.51 6.48
CA LEU A 66 8.43 -13.80 7.14
C LEU A 66 8.06 -13.43 8.58
N GLU A 67 6.87 -12.86 8.79
CA GLU A 67 6.34 -12.54 10.11
C GLU A 67 6.33 -13.77 11.04
N ARG A 68 5.86 -14.91 10.53
CA ARG A 68 5.89 -16.18 11.27
C ARG A 68 7.31 -16.62 11.60
N ALA A 69 8.22 -16.63 10.62
CA ALA A 69 9.61 -17.02 10.84
C ALA A 69 10.30 -16.12 11.89
N LEU A 70 10.09 -14.81 11.83
CA LEU A 70 10.59 -13.85 12.82
C LEU A 70 10.03 -14.11 14.22
N SER A 71 8.72 -14.37 14.32
CA SER A 71 8.04 -14.65 15.59
C SER A 71 8.51 -15.96 16.22
N ASP A 72 8.62 -17.02 15.42
CA ASP A 72 9.14 -18.32 15.86
C ASP A 72 10.58 -18.20 16.33
N HIS A 73 11.40 -17.41 15.62
CA HIS A 73 12.78 -17.14 16.02
C HIS A 73 12.87 -16.34 17.33
N LEU A 74 12.05 -15.31 17.49
CA LEU A 74 11.99 -14.54 18.74
C LEU A 74 11.61 -15.44 19.93
N ALA A 75 10.64 -16.32 19.74
CA ALA A 75 10.22 -17.30 20.75
C ALA A 75 11.34 -18.29 21.08
N ALA A 76 12.03 -18.83 20.07
CA ALA A 76 13.16 -19.74 20.27
C ALA A 76 14.32 -19.09 21.05
N VAL A 77 14.65 -17.84 20.73
CA VAL A 77 15.70 -17.08 21.44
C VAL A 77 15.26 -16.74 22.86
N ALA A 78 13.99 -16.41 23.08
CA ALA A 78 13.43 -16.16 24.41
C ALA A 78 13.43 -17.42 25.30
N ALA A 79 13.26 -18.59 24.70
CA ALA A 79 13.26 -19.88 25.36
C ALA A 79 14.65 -20.40 25.76
N LEU A 80 15.75 -19.74 25.35
CA LEU A 80 17.09 -20.11 25.77
C LEU A 80 17.24 -19.97 27.30
N ARG A 81 17.66 -21.06 27.94
CA ARG A 81 17.83 -21.14 29.39
C ARG A 81 19.30 -21.24 29.75
N PHE A 82 19.98 -20.10 29.79
CA PHE A 82 21.40 -20.03 30.16
C PHE A 82 21.67 -20.51 31.59
N GLU A 83 20.66 -20.46 32.47
CA GLU A 83 20.76 -20.99 33.82
C GLU A 83 21.01 -22.51 33.89
N LEU A 84 20.68 -23.24 32.82
CA LEU A 84 20.99 -24.67 32.70
C LEU A 84 22.50 -24.95 32.64
N LEU A 85 23.29 -23.93 32.31
CA LEU A 85 24.74 -23.99 32.21
C LEU A 85 25.44 -23.55 33.50
N ILE A 86 24.67 -23.23 34.55
CA ILE A 86 25.19 -22.80 35.85
C ILE A 86 25.20 -24.00 36.80
N SER A 87 26.35 -24.25 37.39
CA SER A 87 26.57 -25.29 38.39
C SER A 87 25.66 -25.13 39.62
N PRO A 88 24.93 -26.18 40.05
CA PRO A 88 24.09 -26.15 41.25
C PRO A 88 24.89 -26.17 42.58
N GLY A 89 26.23 -26.14 42.54
CA GLY A 89 27.09 -26.11 43.72
C GLY A 89 28.52 -25.67 43.42
N LEU A 90 29.24 -25.21 44.45
CA LEU A 90 30.56 -24.54 44.39
C LEU A 90 31.71 -25.34 43.72
N ARG A 91 31.51 -26.59 43.27
CA ARG A 91 32.59 -27.46 42.73
C ARG A 91 32.19 -28.46 41.63
N ALA A 92 30.93 -28.54 41.20
CA ALA A 92 30.51 -29.47 40.15
C ALA A 92 30.17 -28.67 38.88
N GLY A 93 30.46 -29.17 37.68
CA GLY A 93 29.99 -28.56 36.42
C GLY A 93 28.46 -28.62 36.27
N PRO A 94 27.91 -28.17 35.13
CA PRO A 94 26.52 -28.40 34.79
C PRO A 94 26.20 -29.90 34.78
N LEU A 95 24.93 -30.28 34.98
CA LEU A 95 24.52 -31.68 34.86
C LEU A 95 24.42 -32.05 33.37
N ASP A 96 24.87 -33.25 32.98
CA ASP A 96 24.82 -33.74 31.58
C ASP A 96 23.43 -33.60 30.94
N ARG A 97 22.37 -33.81 31.73
CA ARG A 97 20.97 -33.65 31.27
C ARG A 97 20.63 -32.19 30.90
N ASP A 98 21.18 -31.23 31.64
CA ASP A 98 20.91 -29.81 31.48
C ASP A 98 21.71 -29.26 30.30
N GLU A 99 22.94 -29.76 30.09
CA GLU A 99 23.72 -29.51 28.87
C GLU A 99 23.04 -30.08 27.63
N ALA A 100 22.52 -31.32 27.70
CA ALA A 100 21.77 -31.92 26.60
C ALA A 100 20.50 -31.13 26.26
N ALA A 101 19.77 -30.67 27.29
CA ALA A 101 18.60 -29.81 27.10
C ALA A 101 18.96 -28.46 26.48
N PHE A 102 20.07 -27.83 26.90
CA PHE A 102 20.55 -26.59 26.30
C PHE A 102 20.98 -26.78 24.84
N ARG A 103 21.71 -27.86 24.52
CA ARG A 103 22.07 -28.20 23.12
C ARG A 103 20.85 -28.35 22.22
N LEU A 104 19.76 -28.94 22.71
CA LEU A 104 18.49 -29.01 21.97
C LEU A 104 17.90 -27.61 21.72
N GLN A 105 17.92 -26.72 22.71
CA GLN A 105 17.47 -25.33 22.52
C GLN A 105 18.32 -24.59 21.48
N VAL A 106 19.65 -24.78 21.50
CA VAL A 106 20.55 -24.21 20.49
C VAL A 106 20.22 -24.75 19.08
N ALA A 107 19.91 -26.03 18.95
CA ALA A 107 19.51 -26.62 17.68
C ALA A 107 18.21 -25.99 17.13
N VAL A 108 17.23 -25.73 18.01
CA VAL A 108 16.00 -25.01 17.63
C VAL A 108 16.30 -23.59 17.17
N VAL A 109 17.14 -22.84 17.90
CA VAL A 109 17.57 -21.49 17.51
C VAL A 109 18.30 -21.50 16.16
N SER A 110 19.14 -22.51 15.90
CA SER A 110 19.80 -22.69 14.60
C SER A 110 18.80 -22.86 13.46
N SER A 111 17.80 -23.73 13.64
CA SER A 111 16.76 -23.96 12.64
C SER A 111 15.91 -22.71 12.38
N CYS A 112 15.52 -21.99 13.44
CA CYS A 112 14.80 -20.73 13.31
C CYS A 112 15.64 -19.64 12.63
N THR A 113 16.95 -19.60 12.89
CA THR A 113 17.88 -18.67 12.24
C THR A 113 17.93 -18.92 10.74
N GLU A 114 18.07 -20.17 10.32
CA GLU A 114 18.08 -20.56 8.90
C GLU A 114 16.76 -20.23 8.20
N SER A 115 15.63 -20.53 8.85
CA SER A 115 14.29 -20.19 8.33
C SER A 115 14.11 -18.68 8.19
N THR A 116 14.46 -17.91 9.23
CA THR A 116 14.38 -16.43 9.21
C THR A 116 15.25 -15.85 8.09
N TRP A 117 16.46 -16.37 7.92
CA TRP A 117 17.38 -15.94 6.87
C TRP A 117 16.81 -16.21 5.48
N ALA A 118 16.31 -17.42 5.24
CA ALA A 118 15.70 -17.80 3.97
C ALA A 118 14.51 -16.91 3.61
N GLU A 119 13.61 -16.67 4.57
CA GLU A 119 12.45 -15.82 4.38
C GLU A 119 12.81 -14.35 4.20
N THR A 120 13.81 -13.85 4.94
CA THR A 120 14.33 -12.49 4.77
C THR A 120 14.90 -12.29 3.38
N LYS A 121 15.70 -13.25 2.89
CA LYS A 121 16.29 -13.19 1.56
C LYS A 121 15.21 -13.21 0.48
N ARG A 122 14.25 -14.14 0.59
CA ARG A 122 13.10 -14.24 -0.32
C ARG A 122 12.31 -12.94 -0.38
N PHE A 123 12.03 -12.35 0.79
CA PHE A 123 11.34 -11.06 0.87
C PHE A 123 12.12 -9.94 0.16
N LEU A 124 13.43 -9.84 0.41
CA LEU A 124 14.27 -8.83 -0.23
C LEU A 124 14.37 -9.00 -1.75
N GLU A 125 14.47 -10.24 -2.24
CA GLU A 125 14.49 -10.57 -3.68
C GLU A 125 13.15 -10.21 -4.36
N CYS A 126 12.02 -10.55 -3.74
CA CYS A 126 10.70 -10.17 -4.25
C CYS A 126 10.50 -8.65 -4.25
N SER A 127 11.02 -7.95 -3.22
CA SER A 127 10.95 -6.49 -3.14
C SER A 127 11.85 -5.77 -4.17
N GLY A 128 12.81 -6.48 -4.78
CA GLY A 128 13.69 -5.95 -5.82
C GLY A 128 13.00 -5.72 -7.18
N HIS A 129 11.80 -6.26 -7.38
CA HIS A 129 10.97 -6.04 -8.59
C HIS A 129 10.08 -4.79 -8.46
N SER A 130 10.49 -3.82 -7.63
CA SER A 130 9.72 -2.63 -7.23
C SER A 130 9.53 -1.59 -8.34
N ASP A 131 10.39 -1.58 -9.35
CA ASP A 131 10.43 -0.47 -10.33
C ASP A 131 9.16 -0.43 -11.17
N GLU A 132 8.68 -1.58 -11.64
CA GLU A 132 7.45 -1.61 -12.42
C GLU A 132 6.23 -1.17 -11.58
N ALA A 133 6.16 -1.60 -10.31
CA ALA A 133 5.07 -1.23 -9.41
C ALA A 133 5.06 0.29 -9.12
N ALA A 134 6.25 0.89 -9.00
CA ALA A 134 6.41 2.34 -8.87
C ALA A 134 5.97 3.10 -10.13
N ASP A 135 6.26 2.57 -11.32
CA ASP A 135 5.81 3.16 -12.58
C ASP A 135 4.28 3.14 -12.69
N THR A 136 3.64 1.99 -12.44
CA THR A 136 2.17 1.88 -12.46
C THR A 136 1.51 2.75 -11.40
N PHE A 137 2.10 2.86 -10.21
CA PHE A 137 1.63 3.79 -9.19
C PHE A 137 1.74 5.25 -9.68
N SER A 138 2.85 5.62 -10.30
CA SER A 138 3.07 6.96 -10.85
C SER A 138 2.06 7.30 -11.95
N ASP A 139 1.82 6.37 -12.88
CA ASP A 139 0.81 6.51 -13.93
C ASP A 139 -0.59 6.67 -13.34
N PHE A 140 -0.93 5.87 -12.32
CA PHE A 140 -2.19 5.99 -11.60
C PHE A 140 -2.36 7.39 -10.98
N ILE A 141 -1.33 7.93 -10.32
CA ILE A 141 -1.36 9.28 -9.75
C ILE A 141 -1.55 10.36 -10.81
N LEU A 142 -0.86 10.23 -11.95
CA LEU A 142 -1.01 11.18 -13.05
C LEU A 142 -2.42 11.17 -13.60
N GLU A 143 -3.04 9.99 -13.74
CA GLU A 143 -4.41 9.88 -14.24
C GLU A 143 -5.44 10.43 -13.24
N VAL A 144 -5.31 10.11 -11.94
CA VAL A 144 -6.18 10.70 -10.89
C VAL A 144 -6.08 12.22 -10.89
N ARG A 145 -4.87 12.78 -11.00
CA ARG A 145 -4.66 14.24 -11.08
C ARG A 145 -5.23 14.84 -12.37
N SER A 146 -5.20 14.10 -13.48
CA SER A 146 -5.82 14.54 -14.73
C SER A 146 -7.33 14.69 -14.57
N VAL A 147 -7.98 13.69 -13.94
CA VAL A 147 -9.41 13.75 -13.59
C VAL A 147 -9.70 14.93 -12.66
N GLN A 148 -8.87 15.13 -11.63
CA GLN A 148 -8.98 16.26 -10.71
C GLN A 148 -9.00 17.61 -11.43
N ARG A 149 -8.04 17.83 -12.35
CA ARG A 149 -7.95 19.08 -13.12
C ARG A 149 -9.20 19.27 -13.98
N GLY A 150 -9.65 18.21 -14.66
CA GLY A 150 -10.88 18.27 -15.46
C GLY A 150 -12.11 18.68 -14.62
N VAL A 151 -12.24 18.12 -13.42
CA VAL A 151 -13.32 18.48 -12.48
C VAL A 151 -13.18 19.93 -11.99
N ALA A 152 -11.98 20.35 -11.60
CA ALA A 152 -11.71 21.69 -11.09
C ALA A 152 -11.91 22.79 -12.15
N GLU A 153 -11.66 22.49 -13.43
CA GLU A 153 -11.91 23.39 -14.55
C GLU A 153 -13.42 23.56 -14.82
N LEU A 154 -14.18 22.46 -14.80
CA LEU A 154 -15.58 22.45 -15.22
C LEU A 154 -16.57 22.86 -14.12
N LEU A 155 -16.31 22.48 -12.87
CA LEU A 155 -17.27 22.64 -11.77
C LEU A 155 -17.66 24.11 -11.50
N PRO A 156 -16.72 25.07 -11.33
CA PRO A 156 -17.09 26.46 -11.05
C PRO A 156 -17.86 27.12 -12.20
N GLN A 157 -17.50 26.78 -13.44
CA GLN A 157 -18.15 27.32 -14.64
C GLN A 157 -19.58 26.82 -14.77
N LEU A 158 -19.82 25.54 -14.43
CA LEU A 158 -21.15 24.96 -14.47
C LEU A 158 -22.05 25.47 -13.32
N GLU A 159 -21.49 25.68 -12.13
CA GLU A 159 -22.19 26.31 -11.00
C GLU A 159 -22.64 27.73 -11.37
N GLN A 160 -21.75 28.53 -11.97
CA GLN A 160 -22.09 29.86 -12.45
C GLN A 160 -23.19 29.81 -13.54
N LEU A 161 -23.06 28.91 -14.52
CA LEU A 161 -24.07 28.77 -15.57
C LEU A 161 -25.44 28.37 -14.99
N MET A 162 -25.49 27.48 -14.01
CA MET A 162 -26.74 27.10 -13.37
C MET A 162 -27.43 28.28 -12.67
N GLN A 163 -26.67 29.13 -11.99
CA GLN A 163 -27.19 30.36 -11.38
C GLN A 163 -27.73 31.33 -12.45
N GLU A 164 -27.01 31.50 -13.55
CA GLU A 164 -27.43 32.34 -14.67
C GLU A 164 -28.71 31.82 -15.35
N LEU A 165 -28.81 30.51 -15.57
CA LEU A 165 -30.00 29.88 -16.14
C LEU A 165 -31.21 30.04 -15.23
N GLN A 166 -31.03 29.89 -13.92
CA GLN A 166 -32.11 30.09 -12.94
C GLN A 166 -32.60 31.56 -12.92
N ALA A 167 -31.68 32.52 -12.96
CA ALA A 167 -32.04 33.94 -13.03
C ALA A 167 -32.79 34.29 -14.32
N ARG A 168 -32.36 33.73 -15.47
CA ARG A 168 -33.02 33.94 -16.77
C ARG A 168 -34.38 33.25 -16.85
N GLU A 169 -34.54 32.06 -16.25
CA GLU A 169 -35.81 31.35 -16.17
C GLU A 169 -36.85 32.20 -15.41
N ALA A 170 -36.46 32.80 -14.28
CA ALA A 170 -37.33 33.67 -13.48
C ALA A 170 -37.72 34.98 -14.20
N ALA A 171 -36.84 35.52 -15.06
CA ALA A 171 -37.06 36.76 -15.80
C ALA A 171 -37.74 36.56 -17.17
N ALA A 172 -37.96 35.31 -17.61
CA ALA A 172 -38.46 35.03 -18.96
C ALA A 172 -39.95 35.37 -19.11
N GLY A 173 -40.23 36.32 -20.02
CA GLY A 173 -41.59 36.81 -20.30
C GLY A 173 -42.47 35.89 -21.14
N SER A 174 -41.95 34.77 -21.65
CA SER A 174 -42.72 33.79 -22.44
C SER A 174 -42.63 32.38 -21.85
N GLU A 175 -43.73 31.63 -21.94
CA GLU A 175 -43.81 30.23 -21.47
C GLU A 175 -42.83 29.33 -22.22
N ILE A 176 -42.73 29.49 -23.55
CA ILE A 176 -41.81 28.73 -24.41
C ILE A 176 -40.35 28.99 -24.01
N GLY A 177 -40.00 30.25 -23.70
CA GLY A 177 -38.66 30.61 -23.23
C GLY A 177 -38.35 30.02 -21.85
N ARG A 178 -39.32 30.02 -20.93
CA ARG A 178 -39.20 29.37 -19.62
C ARG A 178 -38.96 27.86 -19.75
N GLN A 179 -39.72 27.18 -20.61
CA GLN A 179 -39.55 25.74 -20.86
C GLN A 179 -38.18 25.40 -21.44
N ALA A 180 -37.70 26.15 -22.43
CA ALA A 180 -36.37 25.91 -23.02
C ALA A 180 -35.22 26.12 -22.02
N LEU A 181 -35.33 27.12 -21.13
CA LEU A 181 -34.35 27.35 -20.07
C LEU A 181 -34.40 26.27 -18.98
N ALA A 182 -35.60 25.80 -18.61
CA ALA A 182 -35.77 24.71 -17.66
C ALA A 182 -35.17 23.39 -18.19
N GLU A 183 -35.36 23.08 -19.48
CA GLU A 183 -34.71 21.92 -20.12
C GLU A 183 -33.18 22.02 -20.12
N LEU A 184 -32.64 23.21 -20.41
CA LEU A 184 -31.19 23.43 -20.37
C LEU A 184 -30.63 23.33 -18.94
N ARG A 185 -31.37 23.83 -17.94
CA ARG A 185 -31.02 23.69 -16.52
C ARG A 185 -31.02 22.23 -16.08
N LEU A 186 -31.98 21.42 -16.55
CA LEU A 186 -32.00 19.98 -16.28
C LEU A 186 -30.77 19.26 -16.87
N LYS A 187 -30.39 19.61 -18.10
CA LYS A 187 -29.15 19.10 -18.72
C LYS A 187 -27.90 19.52 -17.93
N ALA A 188 -27.81 20.78 -17.53
CA ALA A 188 -26.70 21.29 -16.71
C ALA A 188 -26.64 20.58 -15.34
N ALA A 189 -27.77 20.34 -14.68
CA ALA A 189 -27.84 19.60 -13.43
C ALA A 189 -27.32 18.16 -13.58
N THR A 190 -27.60 17.49 -14.70
CA THR A 190 -27.12 16.13 -14.99
C THR A 190 -25.60 16.10 -15.18
N VAL A 191 -25.04 17.10 -15.87
CA VAL A 191 -23.59 17.29 -16.02
C VAL A 191 -22.93 17.55 -14.66
N MET A 192 -23.58 18.37 -13.81
CA MET A 192 -23.08 18.70 -12.47
C MET A 192 -23.05 17.47 -11.56
N GLU A 193 -24.10 16.65 -11.58
CA GLU A 193 -24.15 15.42 -10.81
C GLU A 193 -22.98 14.49 -11.20
N ARG A 194 -22.74 14.31 -12.50
CA ARG A 194 -21.60 13.49 -12.99
C ARG A 194 -20.24 14.07 -12.57
N LEU A 195 -20.08 15.40 -12.59
CA LEU A 195 -18.86 16.04 -12.08
C LEU A 195 -18.67 15.79 -10.58
N GLN A 196 -19.74 15.81 -9.79
CA GLN A 196 -19.68 15.47 -8.37
C GLN A 196 -19.28 14.01 -8.16
N GLN A 197 -19.80 13.07 -8.97
CA GLN A 197 -19.37 11.68 -8.92
C GLN A 197 -17.87 11.50 -9.23
N LEU A 198 -17.37 12.21 -10.25
CA LEU A 198 -15.93 12.24 -10.57
C LEU A 198 -15.09 12.86 -9.45
N ARG A 199 -15.62 13.83 -8.71
CA ARG A 199 -14.96 14.40 -7.53
C ARG A 199 -14.81 13.36 -6.41
N VAL A 200 -15.86 12.57 -6.12
CA VAL A 200 -15.76 11.50 -5.12
C VAL A 200 -14.75 10.43 -5.55
N LEU A 201 -14.71 10.10 -6.84
CA LEU A 201 -13.69 9.20 -7.40
C LEU A 201 -12.27 9.77 -7.23
N HIS A 202 -12.08 11.07 -7.48
CA HIS A 202 -10.83 11.75 -7.21
C HIS A 202 -10.43 11.65 -5.74
N ASP A 203 -11.35 11.91 -4.81
CA ASP A 203 -11.05 11.87 -3.38
C ASP A 203 -10.63 10.46 -2.94
N ALA A 204 -11.24 9.41 -3.51
CA ALA A 204 -10.81 8.03 -3.33
C ALA A 204 -9.40 7.78 -3.92
N GLY A 205 -9.13 8.28 -5.13
CA GLY A 205 -7.80 8.21 -5.75
C GLY A 205 -6.73 8.93 -4.92
N TYR A 206 -7.06 10.04 -4.29
CA TYR A 206 -6.17 10.76 -3.36
C TYR A 206 -5.88 9.95 -2.09
N GLN A 207 -6.87 9.21 -1.55
CA GLN A 207 -6.61 8.30 -0.44
C GLN A 207 -5.66 7.17 -0.85
N VAL A 208 -5.84 6.58 -2.04
CA VAL A 208 -4.91 5.59 -2.61
C VAL A 208 -3.50 6.18 -2.73
N GLN A 209 -3.37 7.43 -3.20
CA GLN A 209 -2.10 8.14 -3.27
C GLN A 209 -1.42 8.26 -1.92
N LYS A 210 -2.14 8.75 -0.91
CA LYS A 210 -1.61 8.96 0.44
C LYS A 210 -1.14 7.65 1.06
N ILE A 211 -1.92 6.58 0.88
CA ILE A 211 -1.56 5.24 1.37
C ILE A 211 -0.32 4.73 0.64
N GLY A 212 -0.25 4.87 -0.69
CA GLY A 212 0.87 4.41 -1.50
C GLY A 212 2.20 5.08 -1.16
N TYR A 213 2.23 6.39 -0.91
CA TYR A 213 3.46 7.07 -0.47
C TYR A 213 3.95 6.57 0.89
N ARG A 214 3.05 6.49 1.87
CA ARG A 214 3.37 5.94 3.19
C ARG A 214 3.89 4.51 3.10
N LEU A 215 3.26 3.67 2.27
CA LEU A 215 3.72 2.31 1.99
C LEU A 215 5.12 2.26 1.38
N GLY A 216 5.45 3.23 0.52
CA GLY A 216 6.80 3.38 -0.03
C GLY A 216 7.85 3.61 1.06
N ASP A 217 7.56 4.52 1.99
CA ASP A 217 8.42 4.83 3.14
C ASP A 217 8.55 3.64 4.11
N GLU A 218 7.41 3.03 4.48
CA GLU A 218 7.35 1.84 5.33
C GLU A 218 8.10 0.65 4.70
N SER A 219 7.98 0.45 3.39
CA SER A 219 8.71 -0.58 2.66
C SER A 219 10.22 -0.33 2.68
N ALA A 220 10.66 0.92 2.50
CA ALA A 220 12.07 1.27 2.60
C ALA A 220 12.63 1.05 4.02
N ALA A 221 11.90 1.45 5.05
CA ALA A 221 12.27 1.23 6.45
C ALA A 221 12.35 -0.27 6.80
N CYS A 222 11.35 -1.04 6.37
CA CYS A 222 11.31 -2.49 6.55
C CYS A 222 12.51 -3.17 5.87
N ARG A 223 12.81 -2.85 4.60
CA ARG A 223 14.00 -3.37 3.91
C ARG A 223 15.31 -3.01 4.63
N GLY A 224 15.42 -1.78 5.13
CA GLY A 224 16.58 -1.34 5.92
C GLY A 224 16.76 -2.18 7.19
N THR A 225 15.68 -2.41 7.91
CA THR A 225 15.64 -3.23 9.13
C THR A 225 16.00 -4.68 8.85
N LEU A 226 15.41 -5.28 7.82
CA LEU A 226 15.68 -6.66 7.42
C LEU A 226 17.11 -6.89 6.94
N ARG A 227 17.73 -5.90 6.27
CA ARG A 227 19.16 -5.98 5.92
C ARG A 227 20.07 -5.96 7.14
N LYS A 228 19.78 -5.10 8.13
CA LYS A 228 20.51 -5.08 9.41
C LYS A 228 20.34 -6.39 10.17
N LEU A 229 19.10 -6.91 10.25
CA LEU A 229 18.82 -8.19 10.86
C LEU A 229 19.59 -9.31 10.15
N GLY A 230 19.57 -9.35 8.82
CA GLY A 230 20.36 -10.31 8.06
C GLY A 230 21.85 -10.30 8.43
N GLN A 231 22.46 -9.12 8.52
CA GLN A 231 23.86 -8.99 8.96
C GLN A 231 24.07 -9.55 10.38
N ALA A 232 23.17 -9.26 11.32
CA ALA A 232 23.24 -9.78 12.68
C ALA A 232 23.06 -11.31 12.76
N LEU A 233 22.22 -11.89 11.88
CA LEU A 233 22.03 -13.34 11.78
C LEU A 233 23.29 -14.06 11.28
N SER A 234 24.11 -13.41 10.44
CA SER A 234 25.33 -14.03 9.92
C SER A 234 26.46 -14.17 10.96
N HIS A 235 26.59 -13.24 11.91
CA HIS A 235 27.77 -13.15 12.80
C HIS A 235 27.44 -12.68 14.23
N GLY A 236 26.63 -13.43 14.98
CA GLY A 236 26.16 -12.97 16.28
C GLY A 236 25.90 -14.07 17.30
N LEU A 237 24.63 -14.32 17.58
CA LEU A 237 24.22 -15.24 18.65
C LEU A 237 24.57 -16.70 18.31
N LEU A 238 24.32 -17.15 17.08
CA LEU A 238 24.49 -18.55 16.70
C LEU A 238 25.95 -19.03 16.80
N GLU A 239 26.90 -18.20 16.38
CA GLU A 239 28.33 -18.48 16.50
C GLU A 239 28.74 -18.59 17.98
N ARG A 240 28.25 -17.68 18.83
CA ARG A 240 28.50 -17.71 20.28
C ARG A 240 27.87 -18.94 20.94
N LEU A 241 26.64 -19.30 20.57
CA LEU A 241 26.00 -20.51 21.07
C LEU A 241 26.73 -21.79 20.63
N ARG A 242 27.24 -21.83 19.38
CA ARG A 242 28.08 -22.92 18.88
C ARG A 242 29.40 -23.03 19.65
N GLY A 243 30.04 -21.89 19.96
CA GLY A 243 31.23 -21.84 20.80
C GLY A 243 30.98 -22.40 22.19
N LEU A 244 29.88 -22.00 22.83
CA LEU A 244 29.48 -22.48 24.15
C LEU A 244 29.26 -24.00 24.22
N ILE A 245 28.68 -24.62 23.18
CA ILE A 245 28.42 -26.07 23.16
C ILE A 245 29.59 -26.92 22.68
N ALA A 246 30.60 -26.32 22.04
CA ALA A 246 31.77 -27.01 21.48
C ALA A 246 32.90 -27.23 22.52
N LEU A 247 32.84 -26.56 23.66
CA LEU A 247 33.81 -26.72 24.74
C LEU A 247 33.56 -28.02 25.50
N GLU A 248 34.61 -28.84 25.71
CA GLU A 248 34.54 -30.06 26.53
C GLU A 248 34.23 -29.77 28.01
N HIS A 249 34.54 -28.56 28.47
CA HIS A 249 34.19 -28.03 29.79
C HIS A 249 33.78 -26.56 29.62
N PHE A 250 32.60 -26.19 30.12
CA PHE A 250 32.07 -24.82 30.00
C PHE A 250 33.04 -23.77 30.58
N ALA A 251 33.50 -22.83 29.75
CA ALA A 251 34.35 -21.72 30.18
C ALA A 251 33.51 -20.65 30.90
N PRO A 252 33.85 -20.27 32.15
CA PRO A 252 32.96 -19.47 32.98
C PRO A 252 33.04 -17.96 32.67
N GLY A 253 31.88 -17.32 32.64
CA GLY A 253 31.72 -15.88 32.85
C GLY A 253 31.58 -15.03 31.58
N GLU A 254 32.66 -14.82 30.83
CA GLU A 254 32.69 -13.82 29.75
C GLU A 254 31.95 -14.27 28.49
N GLU A 255 32.18 -15.50 28.03
CA GLU A 255 31.49 -16.12 26.89
C GLU A 255 29.97 -16.15 27.10
N MET A 256 29.53 -16.56 28.30
CA MET A 256 28.11 -16.60 28.67
C MET A 256 27.50 -15.19 28.74
N ARG A 257 28.19 -14.21 29.33
CA ARG A 257 27.74 -12.81 29.33
C ARG A 257 27.62 -12.27 27.91
N ALA A 258 28.59 -12.55 27.05
CA ALA A 258 28.57 -12.11 25.67
C ALA A 258 27.43 -12.77 24.86
N ALA A 259 27.14 -14.05 25.11
CA ALA A 259 26.00 -14.74 24.50
C ALA A 259 24.65 -14.22 25.00
N GLN A 260 24.52 -13.89 26.28
CA GLN A 260 23.31 -13.27 26.85
C GLN A 260 23.10 -11.84 26.31
N GLN A 261 24.18 -11.08 26.14
CA GLN A 261 24.11 -9.77 25.49
C GLN A 261 23.68 -9.91 24.02
N ALA A 262 24.32 -10.79 23.26
CA ALA A 262 23.96 -11.05 21.86
C ALA A 262 22.52 -11.56 21.71
N ARG A 263 22.01 -12.35 22.67
CA ARG A 263 20.60 -12.73 22.74
C ARG A 263 19.72 -11.50 22.87
N SER A 264 20.01 -10.63 23.84
CA SER A 264 19.18 -9.45 24.13
C SER A 264 19.13 -8.51 22.93
N GLU A 265 20.28 -8.29 22.29
CA GLU A 265 20.40 -7.50 21.05
C GLU A 265 19.58 -8.12 19.91
N LEU A 266 19.68 -9.44 19.70
CA LEU A 266 18.90 -10.13 18.66
C LEU A 266 17.40 -10.08 18.93
N GLN A 267 16.96 -10.21 20.20
CA GLN A 267 15.54 -10.09 20.55
C GLN A 267 14.97 -8.72 20.20
N VAL A 268 15.73 -7.65 20.47
CA VAL A 268 15.32 -6.27 20.10
C VAL A 268 15.20 -6.16 18.58
N GLN A 269 16.19 -6.65 17.83
CA GLN A 269 16.19 -6.57 16.36
C GLN A 269 15.07 -7.41 15.72
N LEU A 270 14.78 -8.59 16.26
CA LEU A 270 13.67 -9.42 15.81
C LEU A 270 12.32 -8.75 16.10
N ALA A 271 12.14 -8.17 17.29
CA ALA A 271 10.92 -7.44 17.63
C ALA A 271 10.71 -6.20 16.74
N GLU A 272 11.77 -5.44 16.47
CA GLU A 272 11.73 -4.31 15.52
C GLU A 272 11.36 -4.78 14.11
N ALA A 273 11.96 -5.88 13.63
CA ALA A 273 11.64 -6.44 12.32
C ALA A 273 10.18 -6.91 12.22
N ILE A 274 9.64 -7.54 13.27
CA ILE A 274 8.22 -7.93 13.34
C ILE A 274 7.32 -6.69 13.22
N ASP A 275 7.55 -5.65 14.03
CA ASP A 275 6.77 -4.41 13.99
C ASP A 275 6.80 -3.76 12.59
N GLN A 276 7.96 -3.72 11.93
CA GLN A 276 8.07 -3.20 10.57
C GLN A 276 7.30 -4.03 9.53
N VAL A 277 7.35 -5.36 9.63
CA VAL A 277 6.61 -6.26 8.74
C VAL A 277 5.11 -6.14 8.96
N THR A 278 4.65 -6.08 10.21
CA THR A 278 3.24 -5.89 10.57
C THR A 278 2.70 -4.57 10.02
N ARG A 279 3.40 -3.45 10.23
CA ARG A 279 3.00 -2.14 9.67
C ARG A 279 2.89 -2.18 8.16
N LEU A 280 3.84 -2.80 7.47
CA LEU A 280 3.79 -2.95 6.02
C LEU A 280 2.57 -3.76 5.57
N GLN A 281 2.24 -4.87 6.25
CA GLN A 281 1.06 -5.68 5.95
C GLN A 281 -0.25 -4.92 6.22
N GLU A 282 -0.31 -4.11 7.26
CA GLU A 282 -1.46 -3.23 7.55
C GLU A 282 -1.63 -2.17 6.47
N GLY A 283 -0.53 -1.53 6.05
CA GLY A 283 -0.52 -0.58 4.94
C GLY A 283 -1.02 -1.22 3.64
N GLN A 284 -0.59 -2.45 3.34
CA GLN A 284 -1.03 -3.20 2.17
C GLN A 284 -2.53 -3.51 2.22
N ARG A 285 -3.02 -3.93 3.38
CA ARG A 285 -4.45 -4.20 3.59
C ARG A 285 -5.28 -2.92 3.43
N ALA A 286 -4.77 -1.78 3.92
CA ALA A 286 -5.40 -0.47 3.72
C ALA A 286 -5.42 -0.08 2.23
N LEU A 287 -4.33 -0.33 1.50
CA LEU A 287 -4.25 -0.07 0.05
C LEU A 287 -5.26 -0.95 -0.72
N ALA A 288 -5.31 -2.25 -0.43
CA ALA A 288 -6.26 -3.17 -1.06
C ALA A 288 -7.72 -2.74 -0.82
N ASN A 289 -8.05 -2.34 0.41
CA ASN A 289 -9.39 -1.81 0.73
C ASN A 289 -9.70 -0.51 -0.01
N ALA A 290 -8.72 0.40 -0.13
CA ALA A 290 -8.89 1.65 -0.85
C ALA A 290 -9.07 1.43 -2.37
N LEU A 291 -8.29 0.52 -2.96
CA LEU A 291 -8.42 0.13 -4.37
C LEU A 291 -9.77 -0.56 -4.64
N ALA A 292 -10.20 -1.48 -3.77
CA ALA A 292 -11.52 -2.12 -3.88
C ALA A 292 -12.66 -1.09 -3.76
N GLY A 293 -12.56 -0.16 -2.80
CA GLY A 293 -13.49 0.94 -2.64
C GLY A 293 -13.59 1.79 -3.89
N MET A 294 -12.45 2.19 -4.47
CA MET A 294 -12.38 2.94 -5.72
C MET A 294 -12.94 2.17 -6.92
N GLY A 295 -12.74 0.85 -6.98
CA GLY A 295 -13.30 -0.03 -8.01
C GLY A 295 -14.83 0.02 -8.05
N ALA A 296 -15.48 0.04 -6.88
CA ALA A 296 -16.93 0.23 -6.79
C ALA A 296 -17.37 1.59 -7.35
N LEU A 297 -16.62 2.66 -7.08
CA LEU A 297 -16.93 4.01 -7.59
C LEU A 297 -16.78 4.10 -9.11
N LEU A 298 -15.72 3.47 -9.65
CA LEU A 298 -15.49 3.38 -11.09
C LEU A 298 -16.62 2.65 -11.80
N ALA A 299 -17.15 1.58 -11.21
CA ALA A 299 -18.29 0.86 -11.77
C ALA A 299 -19.55 1.76 -11.86
N VAL A 300 -19.86 2.52 -10.80
CA VAL A 300 -20.99 3.47 -10.79
C VAL A 300 -20.80 4.60 -11.80
N ALA A 301 -19.60 5.17 -11.85
CA ALA A 301 -19.28 6.26 -12.79
C ALA A 301 -19.33 5.80 -14.27
N ALA A 302 -19.01 4.52 -14.53
CA ALA A 302 -19.05 3.94 -15.87
C ALA A 302 -20.47 3.57 -16.33
N SER A 303 -21.37 3.16 -15.43
CA SER A 303 -22.77 2.84 -15.77
C SER A 303 -23.64 4.06 -16.01
N GLY A 304 -23.14 5.28 -15.73
CA GLY A 304 -23.92 6.52 -15.84
C GLY A 304 -25.10 6.58 -14.88
N SER A 305 -25.10 5.72 -13.87
CA SER A 305 -26.12 5.62 -12.82
C SER A 305 -25.89 6.66 -11.73
N VAL A 306 -26.98 7.18 -11.18
CA VAL A 306 -26.97 8.03 -9.98
C VAL A 306 -26.39 7.23 -8.81
N TRP A 307 -25.39 7.78 -8.13
CA TRP A 307 -24.83 7.17 -6.92
C TRP A 307 -25.92 7.11 -5.84
N PRO A 308 -26.11 5.99 -5.12
CA PRO A 308 -26.98 6.01 -3.95
C PRO A 308 -26.41 7.03 -2.96
N SER A 309 -27.17 8.11 -2.73
CA SER A 309 -26.82 9.12 -1.75
C SER A 309 -26.55 8.41 -0.42
N ARG A 310 -25.33 8.57 0.12
CA ARG A 310 -25.09 8.17 1.51
C ARG A 310 -25.96 9.11 2.35
N GLU A 311 -27.04 8.57 2.91
CA GLU A 311 -27.74 9.26 3.99
C GLU A 311 -26.76 9.49 5.14
N PRO A 312 -26.82 10.67 5.79
CA PRO A 312 -25.88 11.10 6.84
C PRO A 312 -25.91 10.20 8.07
#